data_AF-A0A537F292-F1
#
_entry.id   AF-A0A537F292-F1
#
_cell.length_a   1.000
_cell.length_b   1.000
_cell.length_c   1.000
_cell.angle_alpha   90.00
_cell.angle_beta   90.00
_cell.angle_gamma   90.00
#
_symmetry.space_group_name_H-M   'P 1'
#
loop_
_entity.id
_entity.type
_entity.pdbx_description
1 polymer ?
#
loop_
_entity_poly.entity_id
_entity_poly.type
_entity_poly.pdbx_seq_one_letter_code
_entity_poly.pdbx_strand_id
1 'polypeptide(L)'
;MKNPGHVIIWPFHIDSTKTRGQGRKLPIARAIKQPNLREIVQAATILGYVPEPKEKSAMPSLHWEKAGYVTVKKTAPKVAMLK
;
A
#
# COMPACT_ATOMS: atom_id res chain seq x y z
N MET A 1 -15.99 -6.60 0.37
CA MET A 1 -15.93 -6.93 1.81
C MET A 1 -15.02 -5.93 2.52
N LYS A 2 -15.56 -5.12 3.44
CA LYS A 2 -14.76 -4.27 4.33
C LYS A 2 -14.42 -5.11 5.56
N ASN A 3 -13.16 -5.52 5.74
CA ASN A 3 -12.72 -6.11 7.00
C ASN A 3 -12.40 -4.97 7.98
N PRO A 4 -13.24 -4.67 8.98
CA PRO A 4 -13.02 -3.53 9.87
C PRO A 4 -11.71 -3.60 10.67
N GLY A 5 -11.13 -4.81 10.81
CA GLY A 5 -9.84 -5.05 11.47
C GLY A 5 -8.62 -5.06 10.56
N HIS A 6 -8.75 -4.90 9.24
CA HIS A 6 -7.62 -4.97 8.29
C HIS A 6 -7.63 -3.82 7.29
N VAL A 7 -6.47 -3.23 7.06
CA VAL A 7 -6.23 -2.18 6.07
C VAL A 7 -5.51 -2.77 4.88
N ILE A 8 -6.09 -2.60 3.69
CA ILE A 8 -5.44 -2.92 2.42
C ILE A 8 -4.59 -1.73 2.00
N ILE A 9 -3.27 -1.90 1.99
CA ILE A 9 -2.30 -0.96 1.46
C ILE A 9 -1.95 -1.39 0.04
N TRP A 10 -2.30 -0.51 -0.89
CA TRP A 10 -1.88 -0.63 -2.28
C TRP A 10 -0.60 0.17 -2.51
N PRO A 11 0.33 -0.31 -3.37
CA PRO A 11 1.55 0.42 -3.72
C PRO A 11 1.28 1.82 -4.28
N PHE A 12 0.22 1.99 -5.09
CA PHE A 12 -0.13 3.28 -5.69
C PHE A 12 -0.51 4.37 -4.67
N HIS A 13 -0.84 4.02 -3.42
CA HIS A 13 -1.07 5.03 -2.38
C HIS A 13 0.19 5.82 -2.03
N ILE A 14 1.36 5.17 -2.19
CA ILE A 14 2.69 5.63 -1.79
C ILE A 14 3.50 6.06 -3.03
N ASP A 15 3.06 5.65 -4.23
CA ASP A 15 3.76 5.92 -5.48
C ASP A 15 3.75 7.41 -5.85
N SER A 16 4.93 8.00 -5.99
CA SER A 16 5.12 9.39 -6.40
C SER A 16 4.85 9.62 -7.88
N THR A 17 4.92 8.57 -8.70
CA THR A 17 4.60 8.64 -10.13
C THR A 17 3.09 8.78 -10.37
N LYS A 18 2.26 8.47 -9.36
CA LYS A 18 0.80 8.57 -9.44
C LYS A 18 0.30 9.89 -8.88
N THR A 19 -0.72 10.45 -9.53
CA THR A 19 -1.40 11.66 -9.05
C THR A 19 -2.39 11.33 -7.92
N ARG A 20 -2.88 12.35 -7.21
CA ARG A 20 -3.93 12.15 -6.18
C ARG A 20 -5.21 11.55 -6.78
N GLY A 21 -5.55 11.93 -8.01
CA GLY A 21 -6.69 11.36 -8.74
C GLY A 21 -6.52 9.89 -9.09
N GLN A 22 -5.27 9.42 -9.25
CA GLN A 22 -4.93 8.02 -9.47
C GLN A 22 -4.82 7.19 -8.17
N GLY A 23 -5.13 7.79 -7.02
CA GLY A 23 -5.18 7.09 -5.73
C GLY A 23 -4.01 7.36 -4.79
N ARG A 24 -3.03 8.20 -5.16
CA ARG A 24 -1.96 8.60 -4.23
C ARG A 24 -2.55 9.30 -3.01
N LYS A 25 -2.19 8.84 -1.82
CA LYS A 25 -2.66 9.40 -0.54
C LYS A 25 -1.60 10.22 0.19
N LEU A 26 -0.32 9.98 -0.10
CA LEU A 26 0.79 10.71 0.51
C LEU A 26 1.18 11.95 -0.30
N PRO A 27 1.70 13.03 0.31
CA PRO A 27 2.31 14.15 -0.41
C PRO A 27 3.54 13.68 -1.20
N ILE A 28 3.91 14.39 -2.28
CA ILE A 28 5.00 13.97 -3.18
C ILE A 28 6.32 13.86 -2.41
N ALA A 29 6.57 14.79 -1.49
CA ALA A 29 7.74 14.80 -0.62
C ALA A 29 7.89 13.54 0.27
N ARG A 30 6.82 12.78 0.49
CA ARG A 30 6.82 11.51 1.25
C ARG A 30 6.48 10.30 0.38
N ALA A 31 6.30 10.48 -0.91
CA ALA A 31 5.94 9.43 -1.84
C ALA A 31 7.22 8.83 -2.45
N ILE A 32 7.24 7.51 -2.64
CA ILE A 32 8.38 6.78 -3.18
C ILE A 32 8.18 6.59 -4.67
N LYS A 33 9.24 6.74 -5.47
CA LYS A 33 9.17 6.50 -6.92
C LYS A 33 9.16 4.99 -7.17
N GLN A 34 8.10 4.46 -7.77
CA GLN A 34 7.95 3.03 -8.09
C GLN A 34 8.11 2.11 -6.85
N PRO A 35 7.18 2.19 -5.88
CA PRO A 35 7.28 1.41 -4.65
C PRO A 35 7.18 -0.09 -4.93
N ASN A 36 8.13 -0.86 -4.39
CA ASN A 36 8.11 -2.31 -4.50
C ASN A 36 7.31 -2.95 -3.35
N LEU A 37 6.60 -4.04 -3.61
CA LEU A 37 5.88 -4.81 -2.58
C LEU A 37 6.79 -5.19 -1.41
N ARG A 38 8.02 -5.64 -1.73
CA ARG A 38 9.01 -6.06 -0.72
C ARG A 38 9.40 -4.92 0.21
N GLU A 39 9.60 -3.72 -0.33
CA GLU A 39 9.93 -2.53 0.47
C GLU A 39 8.78 -2.15 1.40
N ILE A 40 7.54 -2.24 0.92
CA ILE A 40 6.35 -1.97 1.74
C ILE A 40 6.24 -2.99 2.88
N VAL A 41 6.48 -4.27 2.60
CA VAL A 41 6.50 -5.33 3.62
C VAL A 41 7.60 -5.07 4.63
N GLN A 42 8.83 -4.79 4.20
CA GLN A 42 9.95 -4.50 5.08
C GLN A 42 9.66 -3.28 5.96
N ALA A 43 9.16 -2.17 5.40
CA ALA A 43 8.79 -0.99 6.15
C ALA A 43 7.69 -1.29 7.18
N ALA A 44 6.65 -2.03 6.80
CA ALA A 44 5.60 -2.42 7.72
C ALA A 44 6.11 -3.33 8.85
N THR A 45 7.04 -4.25 8.56
CA THR A 45 7.70 -5.10 9.57
C THR A 45 8.56 -4.27 10.53
N ILE A 46 9.33 -3.31 10.02
CA ILE A 46 10.16 -2.39 10.84
C ILE A 46 9.26 -1.54 11.75
N LEU A 47 8.11 -1.12 11.26
CA LEU A 47 7.11 -0.38 12.03
C LEU A 47 6.34 -1.26 13.05
N GLY A 48 6.65 -2.56 13.13
CA GLY A 48 6.01 -3.51 14.05
C GLY A 48 4.58 -3.91 13.65
N TYR A 49 4.19 -3.65 12.41
CA TYR A 49 2.95 -4.18 11.86
C TYR A 49 3.13 -5.63 11.41
N VAL A 50 2.02 -6.33 11.23
CA VAL A 50 1.99 -7.67 10.62
C VAL A 50 1.51 -7.52 9.17
N PRO A 51 2.43 -7.28 8.21
CA PRO A 51 2.09 -7.22 6.80
C PRO A 51 1.87 -8.62 6.23
N GLU A 52 0.72 -8.83 5.61
CA GLU A 52 0.41 -9.99 4.80
C GLU A 52 0.47 -9.59 3.32
N PRO A 53 1.61 -9.83 2.63
CA PRO A 53 1.69 -9.59 1.20
C PRO A 53 0.85 -10.61 0.44
N LYS A 54 -0.04 -10.12 -0.42
CA LYS A 54 -0.71 -10.93 -1.44
C LYS A 54 -0.10 -10.65 -2.80
N GLU A 55 1.06 -11.25 -3.01
CA GLU A 55 1.70 -11.37 -4.32
C GLU A 55 0.87 -12.35 -5.15
N LYS A 56 0.07 -11.83 -6.10
CA LYS A 56 -0.78 -12.53 -7.11
C LYS A 56 -2.14 -11.86 -7.34
N SER A 57 -2.49 -10.80 -6.60
CA SER A 57 -3.69 -10.03 -6.95
C SER A 57 -3.36 -9.05 -8.07
N ALA A 58 -3.93 -9.29 -9.25
CA ALA A 58 -3.96 -8.31 -10.33
C ALA A 58 -4.91 -7.18 -9.92
N MET A 59 -4.50 -5.93 -10.16
CA MET A 59 -5.39 -4.79 -9.96
C MET A 59 -6.44 -4.78 -11.09
N PRO A 60 -7.74 -4.63 -10.81
CA PRO A 60 -8.78 -4.64 -11.86
C PRO A 60 -8.55 -3.61 -12.98
N SER A 61 -7.86 -2.51 -12.69
CA SER A 61 -7.55 -1.43 -13.64
C SER A 61 -6.16 -1.51 -14.28
N LEU A 62 -5.27 -2.39 -13.80
CA LEU A 62 -3.91 -2.63 -14.32
C LEU A 62 -3.63 -4.13 -14.25
N HIS A 63 -4.48 -4.90 -14.91
CA HIS A 63 -4.39 -6.36 -14.97
C HIS A 63 -3.05 -6.94 -15.46
N TRP A 64 -2.24 -6.14 -16.18
CA TRP A 64 -0.89 -6.52 -16.62
C TRP A 64 0.17 -6.34 -15.53
N GLU A 65 -0.07 -5.47 -14.54
CA GLU A 65 0.88 -5.16 -13.48
C GLU A 65 0.48 -5.96 -12.22
N LYS A 66 1.18 -7.08 -11.99
CA LYS A 66 1.00 -7.92 -10.79
C LYS A 66 1.63 -7.26 -9.55
N ALA A 67 1.31 -5.99 -9.33
CA ALA A 67 1.83 -5.20 -8.22
C ALA A 67 1.32 -5.67 -6.84
N GLY A 68 0.30 -6.53 -6.77
CA GLY A 68 -0.24 -7.09 -5.54
C GLY A 68 -0.69 -6.02 -4.52
N TYR A 69 -1.03 -6.47 -3.31
CA TYR A 69 -1.34 -5.57 -2.20
C TYR A 69 -0.85 -6.15 -0.89
N VAL A 70 -0.62 -5.28 0.08
CA VAL A 70 -0.29 -5.67 1.44
C VAL A 70 -1.51 -5.47 2.31
N THR A 71 -1.88 -6.49 3.07
CA THR A 71 -2.90 -6.34 4.11
C THR A 71 -2.19 -6.17 5.44
N VAL A 72 -2.58 -5.18 6.23
CA VAL A 72 -2.05 -4.97 7.59
C VAL A 72 -3.20 -4.91 8.56
N LYS A 73 -2.99 -5.44 9.77
CA LYS A 73 -3.97 -5.30 10.85
C LYS A 73 -4.17 -3.81 11.16
N LYS A 74 -5.43 -3.37 11.22
CA LYS A 74 -5.78 -1.97 11.43
C LYS A 74 -5.51 -1.58 12.89
N THR A 75 -4.40 -0.92 13.12
CA THR A 75 -4.04 -0.37 14.45
C THR A 75 -4.32 1.13 14.54
N ALA A 76 -4.35 1.84 13.40
CA ALA A 76 -4.52 3.28 13.31
C ALA A 76 -5.31 3.70 12.04
N PRO A 77 -5.65 5.00 11.86
CA PRO A 77 -6.23 5.48 10.61
C PRO A 77 -5.32 5.18 9.42
N LYS A 78 -5.91 4.80 8.27
CA LYS A 78 -5.15 4.39 7.07
C LYS A 78 -4.09 5.40 6.62
N VAL A 79 -4.34 6.70 6.77
CA VAL A 79 -3.37 7.75 6.43
C VAL A 79 -2.23 7.83 7.44
N ALA A 80 -2.52 7.61 8.73
CA ALA A 80 -1.50 7.57 9.78
C ALA A 80 -0.57 6.35 9.61
N MET A 81 -1.13 5.20 9.21
CA MET A 81 -0.36 4.00 8.90
C MET A 81 0.50 4.12 7.62
N LEU A 82 0.23 5.11 6.76
CA LEU A 82 1.00 5.38 5.55
C LEU A 82 2.08 6.45 5.76
N LYS A 83 2.03 7.20 6.87
CA LYS A 83 2.97 8.29 7.18
C LYS A 83 4.25 7.76 7.82
#